data_AF-A0A7Z2VZQ6-F1
#
_entry.id   AF-A0A7Z2VZQ6-F1
#
_cell.length_a   1.000
_cell.length_b   1.000
_cell.length_c   1.000
_cell.angle_alpha   90.00
_cell.angle_beta   90.00
_cell.angle_gamma   90.00
#
_symmetry.space_group_name_H-M   'P 1'
#
loop_
_entity.id
_entity.type
_entity.pdbx_description
1 polymer ?
#
loop_
_entity_poly.entity_id
_entity_poly.type
_entity_poly.pdbx_seq_one_letter_code
_entity_poly.pdbx_strand_id
1 'polypeptide(L)' 'MSADRLNHRYLHRFLLSTGDDVLVEANPVDAVCDIGLEGQAAKTVSPREWQERNLLGYALVKVRTAMRA' A
#
# COMPACT_ATOMS: atom_id res chain seq x y z
N MET A 1 -14.37 13.74 -0.75
CA MET A 1 -12.96 13.81 -0.31
C MET A 1 -12.42 15.20 -0.69
N SER A 2 -11.78 15.93 0.23
CA SER A 2 -11.23 17.27 -0.09
C SER A 2 -9.98 17.15 -0.97
N ALA A 3 -9.88 17.98 -2.02
CA ALA A 3 -8.77 17.99 -2.98
C ALA A 3 -7.40 18.20 -2.32
N ASP A 4 -7.36 18.78 -1.13
CA ASP A 4 -6.14 19.00 -0.35
C ASP A 4 -5.39 17.70 0.00
N ARG A 5 -6.11 16.56 0.08
CA ARG A 5 -5.50 15.25 0.40
C ARG A 5 -4.66 14.65 -0.73
N LEU A 6 -4.65 15.24 -1.93
CA LEU A 6 -3.88 14.74 -3.07
C LEU A 6 -2.65 15.60 -3.38
N ASN A 7 -2.36 16.63 -2.58
CA ASN A 7 -1.16 17.43 -2.78
C ASN A 7 0.12 16.65 -2.38
N HIS A 8 1.24 16.94 -3.05
CA HIS A 8 2.50 16.22 -2.83
C HIS A 8 2.99 16.26 -1.38
N ARG A 9 2.81 17.38 -0.66
CA ARG A 9 3.24 17.52 0.74
C ARG A 9 2.41 16.64 1.68
N TYR A 10 1.11 16.55 1.43
CA TYR A 10 0.21 15.69 2.19
C TYR A 10 0.54 14.22 1.94
N LEU A 11 0.66 13.82 0.67
CA LEU A 11 0.98 12.44 0.28
C LEU A 11 2.35 12.00 0.83
N HIS A 12 3.36 12.86 0.79
CA HIS A 12 4.66 12.60 1.40
C HIS A 12 4.55 12.32 2.90
N ARG A 13 3.85 13.20 3.64
CA ARG A 13 3.65 13.04 5.08
C ARG A 13 2.82 11.80 5.41
N PHE A 14 1.79 11.55 4.62
CA PHE A 14 0.94 10.38 4.75
C PHE A 14 1.75 9.09 4.55
N LEU A 15 2.54 9.01 3.48
CA LEU A 15 3.37 7.84 3.21
C LEU A 15 4.41 7.60 4.31
N LEU A 16 5.06 8.64 4.83
CA LEU A 16 5.97 8.51 5.99
C LEU A 16 5.24 8.06 7.27
N SER A 17 3.99 8.50 7.46
CA SER A 17 3.18 8.14 8.65
C SER A 17 2.78 6.67 8.71
N THR A 18 2.93 5.92 7.61
CA THR A 18 2.68 4.47 7.57
C THR A 18 3.73 3.65 8.33
N GLY A 19 4.73 4.30 8.94
CA GLY A 19 5.71 3.62 9.78
C GLY A 19 6.43 2.51 9.02
N ASP A 20 6.55 1.35 9.61
CA ASP A 20 7.18 0.18 8.99
C ASP A 20 6.17 -0.83 8.45
N ASP A 21 4.90 -0.44 8.38
CA ASP A 21 3.84 -1.31 7.88
C ASP A 21 4.10 -1.68 6.42
N VAL A 22 3.70 -2.91 6.08
CA VAL A 22 3.62 -3.36 4.69
C VAL A 22 2.33 -2.83 4.10
N LEU A 23 2.44 -2.04 3.04
CA LEU A 23 1.29 -1.52 2.32
C LEU A 23 0.80 -2.56 1.33
N VAL A 24 -0.51 -2.75 1.26
CA VAL A 24 -1.15 -3.70 0.37
C VAL A 24 -2.35 -3.04 -0.29
N GLU A 25 -2.44 -3.15 -1.61
CA GLU A 25 -3.71 -2.90 -2.31
C GLU A 25 -4.61 -4.11 -2.04
N ALA A 26 -5.86 -3.85 -1.64
CA ALA A 26 -6.82 -4.88 -1.29
C ALA A 26 -8.17 -4.58 -1.95
N ASN A 27 -8.38 -5.18 -3.12
CA ASN A 27 -9.54 -5.02 -3.98
C ASN A 27 -10.02 -6.41 -4.41
N PRO A 28 -11.19 -6.87 -3.92
CA PRO A 28 -11.71 -8.19 -4.25
C PRO A 28 -12.12 -8.35 -5.73
N VAL A 29 -12.17 -7.25 -6.50
CA VAL A 29 -12.61 -7.26 -7.91
C VAL A 29 -11.44 -7.22 -8.89
N ASP A 30 -10.24 -6.78 -8.48
CA ASP A 30 -9.08 -6.63 -9.37
C ASP A 30 -7.95 -7.61 -9.03
N ALA A 31 -8.07 -8.86 -9.44
CA ALA A 31 -7.02 -9.86 -9.16
C ALA A 31 -5.73 -9.69 -10.00
N VAL A 32 -5.64 -8.70 -10.89
CA VAL A 32 -4.48 -8.51 -11.78
C VAL A 32 -3.44 -7.59 -11.13
N CYS A 33 -3.89 -6.51 -10.50
CA CYS A 33 -3.03 -5.54 -9.83
C CYS A 33 -3.05 -5.66 -8.30
N ASP A 34 -3.92 -6.51 -7.77
CA ASP A 34 -4.22 -6.61 -6.34
C ASP A 34 -4.17 -8.06 -5.85
N ILE A 35 -4.11 -8.23 -4.52
CA ILE A 35 -4.07 -9.53 -3.85
C ILE A 35 -5.40 -10.29 -3.91
N GLY A 36 -6.46 -9.67 -4.42
CA GLY A 36 -7.77 -10.30 -4.62
C GLY A 36 -8.51 -10.60 -3.31
N LEU A 37 -8.14 -9.93 -2.23
CA LEU A 37 -8.77 -10.06 -0.91
C LEU A 37 -9.43 -8.75 -0.50
N GLU A 38 -10.50 -8.85 0.28
CA GLU A 38 -11.03 -7.70 1.00
C GLU A 38 -9.99 -7.20 2.02
N GLY A 39 -9.95 -5.88 2.25
CA GLY A 39 -8.94 -5.26 3.12
C GLY A 39 -8.87 -5.80 4.55
N GLN A 40 -9.95 -6.38 5.08
CA GLN A 40 -9.90 -7.03 6.40
C GLN A 40 -9.32 -8.46 6.34
N ALA A 41 -9.61 -9.22 5.28
CA ALA A 41 -9.01 -10.53 5.04
C ALA A 41 -7.51 -10.40 4.69
N ALA A 42 -7.12 -9.32 4.00
CA ALA A 42 -5.73 -9.01 3.70
C ALA A 42 -4.83 -8.91 4.95
N LYS A 43 -5.39 -8.46 6.08
CA LYS A 43 -4.67 -8.36 7.37
C LYS A 43 -4.44 -9.70 8.04
N THR A 44 -5.20 -10.73 7.68
CA THR A 44 -5.15 -12.05 8.33
C THR A 44 -4.28 -13.05 7.57
N VAL A 45 -3.81 -12.69 6.38
CA VAL A 45 -2.94 -13.53 5.55
C VAL A 45 -1.50 -13.00 5.58
N SER A 46 -0.52 -13.90 5.48
CA SER A 46 0.89 -13.51 5.40
C SER A 46 1.18 -12.82 4.06
N PRO A 47 2.10 -11.85 4.01
CA PRO A 47 2.56 -11.26 2.74
C PRO A 47 3.07 -12.28 1.71
N ARG A 48 3.49 -13.48 2.16
CA ARG A 48 3.89 -14.59 1.27
C ARG A 48 2.71 -15.21 0.53
N GLU A 49 1.50 -15.08 1.07
CA GLU A 49 0.27 -15.65 0.52
C GLU A 49 -0.37 -14.73 -0.54
N TRP A 50 0.15 -13.51 -0.70
CA TRP A 50 -0.30 -12.57 -1.73
C TRP A 50 0.19 -12.91 -3.15
N GLN A 51 0.92 -14.01 -3.32
CA GLN A 51 1.37 -14.55 -4.63
C GLN A 51 2.05 -13.51 -5.52
N GLU A 52 2.86 -12.62 -4.93
CA GLU A 52 3.55 -11.51 -5.60
C GLU A 52 2.63 -10.43 -6.24
N ARG A 53 1.32 -10.44 -5.94
CA ARG A 53 0.31 -9.52 -6.54
C ARG A 53 0.16 -8.17 -5.82
N ASN A 54 1.22 -7.69 -5.16
CA ASN A 54 1.22 -6.42 -4.41
C ASN A 54 2.31 -5.45 -4.90
N LEU A 55 2.43 -5.29 -6.22
CA LEU A 55 3.51 -4.51 -6.83
C LEU A 55 3.46 -3.03 -6.43
N LEU A 56 2.26 -2.43 -6.37
CA LEU A 56 2.10 -1.04 -5.96
C LEU A 56 2.50 -0.83 -4.50
N GLY A 57 2.04 -1.70 -3.60
CA GLY A 57 2.41 -1.66 -2.18
C GLY A 57 3.92 -1.75 -1.98
N TYR A 58 4.59 -2.67 -2.69
CA TYR A 58 6.05 -2.78 -2.65
C TYR A 58 6.76 -1.55 -3.20
N ALA A 59 6.28 -0.97 -4.31
CA ALA A 59 6.84 0.26 -4.86
C ALA A 59 6.75 1.42 -3.86
N LEU A 60 5.60 1.59 -3.21
CA LEU A 60 5.38 2.64 -2.20
C LEU A 60 6.28 2.46 -0.97
N VAL A 61 6.48 1.23 -0.51
CA VAL A 61 7.44 0.93 0.58
C VAL A 61 8.87 1.30 0.18
N LYS A 62 9.31 0.98 -1.05
CA LYS A 62 10.63 1.38 -1.55
C LYS A 62 10.78 2.90 -1.61
N VAL A 63 9.76 3.61 -2.10
CA VAL A 63 9.74 5.07 -2.13
C VAL A 63 9.82 5.66 -0.72
N ARG A 64 9.05 5.13 0.24
CA ARG A 64 9.11 5.53 1.66
C ARG A 64 10.52 5.37 2.23
N THR A 65 11.17 4.23 1.96
CA THR A 65 12.55 3.98 2.41
C THR A 65 13.51 5.01 1.81
N ALA A 66 13.38 5.32 0.52
CA ALA A 66 14.20 6.33 -0.14
C ALA A 66 13.97 7.75 0.42
N MET A 67 12.78 8.06 0.93
CA MET A 67 12.48 9.35 1.58
C MET A 67 13.07 9.49 3.00
N ARG A 68 13.47 8.37 3.63
CA ARG A 68 14.10 8.36 4.96
C ARG A 68 15.63 8.43 4.91
N ALA A 69 16.21 8.12 3.76
CA ALA A 69 17.64 8.22 3.50
C ALA A 69 18.06 9.68 3.32
#